data_AF-A0A022RMT2-F1
#
_entry.id   AF-A0A022RMT2-F1
#
_cell.length_a   1.000
_cell.length_b   1.000
_cell.length_c   1.000
_cell.angle_alpha   90.00
_cell.angle_beta   90.00
_cell.angle_gamma   90.00
#
_symmetry.space_group_name_H-M   'P 1'
#
loop_
_entity.id
_entity.type
_entity.pdbx_description
1 polymer ?
#
loop_
_entity_poly.entity_id
_entity_poly.type
_entity_poly.pdbx_seq_one_letter_code
_entity_poly.pdbx_strand_id
1 'polypeptide(L)'
;TRRFIGMKSKWGVSKFMSRESLTDPSNGYVIGDKSCVFGAEVFVAKKEAITQCIIPNYSKIKQFWKSEEFGAGGEKWQISLYPKGIFVGTHVDINVWYCGRERVEACFTVRIKDQVFDHEYEKSIKDYLFKKGYSRGLYNFIEIETMNDPKKGYIVNDSCLLQLEISSLKDVAE
;
A
#
# COMPACT_ATOMS: atom_id res chain seq x y z
N THR A 1 -7.84 -14.04 12.33
CA THR A 1 -8.62 -12.94 11.70
C THR A 1 -9.61 -13.51 10.71
N ARG A 2 -10.89 -13.14 10.79
CA ARG A 2 -11.92 -13.60 9.82
C ARG A 2 -11.82 -12.73 8.57
N ARG A 3 -11.79 -13.33 7.38
CA ARG A 3 -11.66 -12.63 6.09
C ARG A 3 -12.94 -12.79 5.28
N PHE A 4 -13.53 -11.68 4.85
CA PHE A 4 -14.57 -11.72 3.82
C PHE A 4 -13.95 -12.22 2.52
N ILE A 5 -14.51 -13.27 1.94
CA ILE A 5 -14.19 -13.78 0.61
C ILE A 5 -15.49 -13.78 -0.18
N GLY A 6 -15.44 -13.63 -1.51
CA GLY A 6 -16.64 -13.50 -2.36
C GLY A 6 -17.66 -14.64 -2.17
N MET A 7 -17.18 -15.85 -1.84
CA MET A 7 -18.03 -17.02 -1.58
C MET A 7 -18.65 -17.05 -0.17
N LYS A 8 -18.22 -16.17 0.75
CA LYS A 8 -18.70 -16.11 2.14
C LYS A 8 -18.93 -14.66 2.57
N SER A 9 -20.10 -14.15 2.16
CA SER A 9 -20.57 -12.79 2.42
C SER A 9 -21.23 -12.59 3.78
N LYS A 10 -21.49 -13.66 4.54
CA LYS A 10 -22.14 -13.61 5.85
C LYS A 10 -21.21 -14.06 6.97
N TRP A 11 -21.09 -13.24 8.00
CA TRP A 11 -20.38 -13.56 9.23
C TRP A 11 -21.24 -13.18 10.43
N GLY A 12 -21.19 -14.01 11.47
CA GLY A 12 -21.85 -13.76 12.73
C GLY A 12 -20.97 -14.15 13.90
N VAL A 13 -21.29 -13.61 15.07
CA VAL A 13 -20.68 -13.97 16.34
C VAL A 13 -21.56 -15.05 16.97
N SER A 14 -21.16 -16.30 16.82
CA SER A 14 -21.85 -17.41 17.48
C SER A 14 -21.70 -17.27 19.00
N LYS A 15 -22.79 -17.43 19.74
CA LYS A 15 -22.81 -17.34 21.22
C LYS A 15 -22.32 -15.98 21.74
N PHE A 16 -22.69 -14.89 21.08
CA PHE A 16 -22.36 -13.53 21.52
C PHE A 16 -22.78 -13.27 22.97
N MET A 17 -23.97 -13.73 23.35
CA MET A 17 -24.52 -13.60 24.70
C MET A 17 -25.43 -14.80 24.99
N SER A 18 -25.52 -15.19 26.27
CA SER A 18 -26.51 -16.18 26.70
C SER A 18 -27.91 -15.58 26.69
N ARG A 19 -28.93 -16.44 26.60
CA ARG A 19 -30.31 -15.98 26.67
C ARG A 19 -30.60 -15.39 28.05
N GLU A 20 -30.07 -16.02 29.10
CA GLU A 20 -30.26 -15.63 30.49
C GLU A 20 -29.75 -14.21 30.71
N SER A 21 -28.53 -13.90 30.25
CA SER A 21 -27.95 -12.55 30.38
C SER A 21 -28.69 -11.51 29.55
N LEU A 22 -29.17 -11.87 28.35
CA LEU A 22 -29.94 -10.95 27.50
C LEU A 22 -31.30 -10.59 28.11
N THR A 23 -31.97 -11.56 28.72
CA THR A 23 -33.33 -11.39 29.26
C THR A 23 -33.37 -10.89 30.71
N ASP A 24 -32.24 -10.91 31.42
CA ASP A 24 -32.15 -10.42 32.79
C ASP A 24 -32.39 -8.90 32.84
N PRO A 25 -33.47 -8.43 33.50
CA PRO A 25 -33.78 -7.02 33.59
C PRO A 25 -32.68 -6.18 34.23
N SER A 26 -31.83 -6.77 35.11
CA SER A 26 -30.74 -6.01 35.74
C SER A 26 -29.63 -5.63 34.77
N ASN A 27 -29.52 -6.30 33.62
CA ASN A 27 -28.49 -6.01 32.63
C ASN A 27 -28.90 -4.92 31.62
N GLY A 28 -30.17 -4.54 31.58
CA GLY A 28 -30.66 -3.40 30.80
C GLY A 28 -30.62 -3.56 29.27
N TYR A 29 -30.36 -4.76 28.74
CA TYR A 29 -30.28 -4.99 27.29
C TYR A 29 -31.64 -4.97 26.57
N VAL A 30 -32.71 -5.33 27.28
CA VAL A 30 -34.08 -5.40 26.75
C VAL A 30 -34.89 -4.29 27.39
N ILE A 31 -35.48 -3.42 26.57
CA ILE A 31 -36.26 -2.25 27.01
C ILE A 31 -37.71 -2.48 26.63
N GLY A 32 -38.63 -2.24 27.58
CA GLY A 32 -40.07 -2.27 27.35
C GLY A 32 -40.59 -3.65 26.92
N ASP A 33 -41.35 -3.68 25.83
CA ASP A 33 -42.10 -4.83 25.30
C ASP A 33 -41.24 -5.80 24.45
N LYS A 34 -40.02 -6.09 24.93
CA LYS A 34 -39.05 -7.06 24.37
C LYS A 34 -38.18 -6.56 23.21
N SER A 35 -37.94 -5.24 23.15
CA SER A 35 -37.06 -4.65 22.13
C SER A 35 -35.61 -4.57 22.62
N CYS A 36 -34.65 -4.94 21.77
CA CYS A 36 -33.22 -4.83 22.01
C CYS A 36 -32.55 -4.16 20.81
N VAL A 37 -31.66 -3.20 21.05
CA VAL A 37 -30.94 -2.45 20.00
C VAL A 37 -29.49 -2.92 19.97
N PHE A 38 -29.01 -3.25 18.77
CA PHE A 38 -27.63 -3.63 18.54
C PHE A 38 -26.91 -2.57 17.70
N GLY A 39 -25.75 -2.12 18.17
CA GLY A 39 -24.81 -1.32 17.39
C GLY A 39 -23.69 -2.22 16.86
N ALA A 40 -23.25 -1.98 15.63
CA ALA A 40 -22.04 -2.59 15.09
C ALA A 40 -21.18 -1.49 14.45
N GLU A 41 -19.93 -1.41 14.88
CA GLU A 41 -18.93 -0.60 14.21
C GLU A 41 -18.18 -1.47 13.20
N VAL A 42 -18.17 -1.03 11.93
CA VAL A 42 -17.47 -1.72 10.86
C VAL A 42 -16.32 -0.85 10.41
N PHE A 43 -15.11 -1.34 10.66
CA PHE A 43 -13.89 -0.72 10.14
C PHE A 43 -13.39 -1.56 8.98
N VAL A 44 -13.17 -0.92 7.83
CA VAL A 44 -12.32 -1.51 6.80
C VAL A 44 -10.90 -1.39 7.32
N ALA A 45 -10.36 -2.49 7.85
CA ALA A 45 -8.92 -2.59 8.03
C ALA A 45 -8.33 -2.47 6.63
N LYS A 46 -7.86 -1.25 6.28
CA LYS A 46 -6.93 -1.09 5.19
C LYS A 46 -5.77 -1.99 5.58
N LYS A 47 -5.70 -3.19 4.99
CA LYS A 47 -4.40 -3.88 4.90
C LYS A 47 -3.50 -2.78 4.38
N GLU A 48 -2.53 -2.35 5.19
CA GLU A 48 -1.57 -1.35 4.76
C GLU A 48 -1.11 -1.81 3.38
N ALA A 49 -1.54 -1.09 2.35
CA ALA A 49 -1.20 -1.42 0.99
C ALA A 49 0.19 -0.85 0.71
N ILE A 50 1.05 -1.04 1.70
CA ILE A 50 2.38 -0.54 1.83
C ILE A 50 3.27 -1.74 1.63
N THR A 51 4.15 -1.67 0.65
CA THR A 51 5.19 -2.65 0.43
C THR A 51 6.53 -1.95 0.47
N GLN A 52 7.47 -2.51 1.23
CA GLN A 52 8.85 -2.04 1.27
C GLN A 52 9.75 -3.02 0.53
N CYS A 53 10.61 -2.47 -0.32
CA CYS A 53 11.63 -3.18 -1.08
C CYS A 53 13.01 -2.72 -0.61
N ILE A 54 13.90 -3.68 -0.37
CA ILE A 54 15.32 -3.42 -0.16
C ILE A 54 16.00 -3.55 -1.52
N ILE A 55 16.71 -2.51 -1.94
CA ILE A 55 17.50 -2.50 -3.17
C ILE A 55 18.96 -2.72 -2.77
N PRO A 56 19.50 -3.94 -2.92
CA PRO A 56 20.88 -4.23 -2.56
C PRO A 56 21.84 -3.82 -3.69
N ASN A 57 23.10 -3.58 -3.34
CA ASN A 57 24.17 -3.25 -4.29
C ASN A 57 23.81 -2.08 -5.22
N TYR A 58 23.28 -0.98 -4.67
CA TYR A 58 22.79 0.17 -5.44
C TYR A 58 23.83 0.68 -6.45
N SER A 59 25.08 0.79 -6.03
CA SER A 59 26.22 1.22 -6.86
C SER A 59 26.46 0.34 -8.11
N LYS A 60 26.02 -0.92 -8.08
CA LYS A 60 26.21 -1.89 -9.17
C LYS A 60 25.07 -1.89 -10.18
N ILE A 61 24.00 -1.14 -9.93
CA ILE A 61 22.86 -1.04 -10.85
C ILE A 61 23.32 -0.33 -12.13
N LYS A 62 23.32 -1.06 -13.25
CA LYS A 62 23.75 -0.50 -14.54
C LYS A 62 22.70 0.43 -15.15
N GLN A 63 21.49 -0.08 -15.32
CA GLN A 63 20.38 0.64 -15.96
C GLN A 63 19.23 0.85 -14.97
N PHE A 64 18.71 -0.23 -14.40
CA PHE A 64 17.66 -0.18 -13.39
C PHE A 64 17.69 -1.42 -12.51
N TRP A 65 17.09 -1.28 -11.33
CA TRP A 65 16.68 -2.38 -10.48
C TRP A 65 15.16 -2.56 -10.59
N LYS A 66 14.68 -3.80 -10.48
CA LYS A 66 13.26 -4.14 -10.53
C LYS A 66 12.92 -5.13 -9.42
N SER A 67 11.79 -4.90 -8.76
CA SER A 67 11.27 -5.80 -7.73
C SER A 67 10.66 -7.08 -8.32
N GLU A 68 10.51 -8.09 -7.47
CA GLU A 68 9.53 -9.15 -7.72
C GLU A 68 8.10 -8.58 -7.71
N GLU A 69 7.13 -9.36 -8.22
CA GLU A 69 5.72 -9.00 -8.13
C GLU A 69 5.23 -9.14 -6.68
N PHE A 70 4.53 -8.13 -6.18
CA PHE A 70 3.96 -8.13 -4.83
C PHE A 70 2.51 -7.67 -4.82
N GLY A 71 1.77 -8.09 -3.79
CA GLY A 71 0.37 -7.73 -3.60
C GLY A 71 0.21 -6.48 -2.74
N ALA A 72 -0.48 -5.46 -3.24
CA ALA A 72 -0.85 -4.25 -2.48
C ALA A 72 -2.26 -3.78 -2.88
N GLY A 73 -3.09 -3.45 -1.89
CA GLY A 73 -4.47 -2.99 -2.13
C GLY A 73 -5.41 -4.06 -2.71
N GLY A 74 -5.01 -5.34 -2.72
CA GLY A 74 -5.76 -6.42 -3.37
C GLY A 74 -5.34 -6.69 -4.81
N GLU A 75 -4.46 -5.86 -5.37
CA GLU A 75 -3.92 -5.98 -6.71
C GLU A 75 -2.42 -6.32 -6.71
N LYS A 76 -1.88 -6.64 -7.89
CA LYS A 76 -0.47 -7.03 -8.10
C LYS A 76 0.33 -5.90 -8.74
N TRP A 77 1.52 -5.65 -8.22
CA TRP A 77 2.38 -4.54 -8.60
C TRP A 77 3.84 -4.96 -8.71
N GLN A 78 4.60 -4.19 -9.48
CA GLN A 78 6.06 -4.20 -9.47
C GLN A 78 6.57 -2.76 -9.42
N ILE A 79 7.76 -2.55 -8.87
CA ILE A 79 8.43 -1.25 -8.87
C ILE A 79 9.83 -1.38 -9.45
N SER A 80 10.28 -0.36 -10.18
CA SER A 80 11.64 -0.30 -10.72
C SER A 80 12.25 1.06 -10.49
N LEU A 81 13.53 1.08 -10.13
CA LEU A 81 14.32 2.28 -9.87
C LEU A 81 15.44 2.39 -10.89
N TYR A 82 15.61 3.59 -11.47
CA TYR A 82 16.62 3.94 -12.46
C TYR A 82 17.58 4.95 -11.82
N PRO A 83 18.74 4.53 -11.29
CA PRO A 83 19.65 5.40 -10.54
C PRO A 83 20.21 6.58 -11.35
N LYS A 84 20.19 6.46 -12.68
CA LYS A 84 20.72 7.45 -13.63
C LYS A 84 19.61 8.10 -14.46
N GLY A 85 18.36 7.92 -14.06
CA GLY A 85 17.19 8.29 -14.86
C GLY A 85 16.92 7.32 -16.01
N ILE A 86 15.71 7.41 -16.57
CA ILE A 86 15.29 6.68 -17.78
C ILE A 86 15.81 7.41 -19.02
N PHE A 87 15.85 8.74 -18.96
CA PHE A 87 16.40 9.63 -19.96
C PHE A 87 17.73 10.22 -19.47
N VAL A 88 18.46 10.91 -20.35
CA VAL A 88 19.64 11.67 -19.93
C VAL A 88 19.20 12.78 -18.97
N GLY A 89 19.71 12.76 -17.74
CA GLY A 89 19.31 13.71 -16.71
C GLY A 89 20.14 13.60 -15.44
N THR A 90 19.78 14.42 -14.46
CA THR A 90 20.47 14.53 -13.15
C THR A 90 19.66 13.91 -12.01
N HIS A 91 18.61 13.16 -12.32
CA HIS A 91 17.68 12.62 -11.33
C HIS A 91 17.52 11.11 -11.45
N VAL A 92 17.22 10.48 -10.32
CA VAL A 92 16.72 9.11 -10.23
C VAL A 92 15.25 9.10 -10.67
N ASP A 93 14.88 8.08 -11.44
CA ASP A 93 13.50 7.87 -11.87
C ASP A 93 12.95 6.57 -11.28
N ILE A 94 11.62 6.53 -11.08
CA ILE A 94 10.92 5.34 -10.57
C ILE A 94 9.73 5.04 -11.47
N ASN A 95 9.49 3.77 -11.78
CA ASN A 95 8.26 3.31 -12.42
C ASN A 95 7.50 2.36 -11.49
N VAL A 96 6.19 2.57 -11.38
CA VAL A 96 5.25 1.64 -10.77
C VAL A 96 4.51 0.91 -11.88
N TRP A 97 4.59 -0.41 -11.89
CA TRP A 97 3.98 -1.29 -12.89
C TRP A 97 2.76 -1.98 -12.31
N TYR A 98 1.68 -2.01 -13.08
CA TYR A 98 0.47 -2.75 -12.73
C TYR A 98 0.47 -4.14 -13.36
N CYS A 99 0.44 -5.15 -12.50
CA CYS A 99 0.48 -6.57 -12.84
C CYS A 99 -0.88 -7.26 -12.56
N GLY A 100 -1.93 -6.48 -12.30
CA GLY A 100 -3.28 -6.98 -12.07
C GLY A 100 -3.98 -7.50 -13.34
N ARG A 101 -5.29 -7.71 -13.24
CA ARG A 101 -6.05 -8.44 -14.27
C ARG A 101 -6.44 -7.57 -15.48
N GLU A 102 -6.94 -6.37 -15.22
CA GLU A 102 -7.49 -5.51 -16.28
C GLU A 102 -7.01 -4.07 -16.13
N ARG A 103 -7.81 -3.22 -15.47
CA ARG A 103 -7.52 -1.82 -15.23
C ARG A 103 -7.97 -1.44 -13.85
N VAL A 104 -7.25 -0.51 -13.23
CA VAL A 104 -7.59 0.02 -11.91
C VAL A 104 -7.22 1.49 -11.87
N GLU A 105 -8.09 2.30 -11.30
CA GLU A 105 -7.73 3.67 -10.94
C GLU A 105 -7.08 3.64 -9.55
N ALA A 106 -5.86 4.15 -9.45
CA ALA A 106 -5.06 4.10 -8.22
C ALA A 106 -4.57 5.47 -7.78
N CYS A 107 -4.65 5.72 -6.47
CA CYS A 107 -3.85 6.73 -5.80
C CYS A 107 -2.71 6.02 -5.08
N PHE A 108 -1.48 6.48 -5.27
CA PHE A 108 -0.31 5.84 -4.68
C PHE A 108 0.80 6.84 -4.37
N THR A 109 1.64 6.47 -3.40
CA THR A 109 2.79 7.23 -2.96
C THR A 109 4.02 6.34 -3.00
N VAL A 110 5.09 6.84 -3.60
CA VAL A 110 6.40 6.18 -3.56
C VAL A 110 7.31 6.95 -2.62
N ARG A 111 8.01 6.25 -1.73
CA ARG A 111 8.95 6.84 -0.76
C ARG A 111 10.33 6.21 -0.83
N ILE A 112 11.37 7.02 -0.72
CA ILE A 112 12.72 6.56 -0.37
C ILE A 112 12.99 6.99 1.07
N LYS A 113 13.39 6.04 1.91
CA LYS A 113 13.68 6.32 3.33
C LYS A 113 15.13 6.74 3.53
N ASP A 114 15.33 7.81 4.29
CA ASP A 114 16.58 8.09 4.98
C ASP A 114 16.71 7.08 6.13
N GLN A 115 17.69 6.19 6.02
CA GLN A 115 17.90 5.07 6.93
C GLN A 115 18.63 5.47 8.22
N VAL A 116 19.02 6.75 8.35
CA VAL A 116 19.82 7.27 9.47
C VAL A 116 18.99 8.19 10.36
N PHE A 117 18.27 9.15 9.76
CA PHE A 117 17.53 10.17 10.50
C PHE A 117 16.00 10.03 10.40
N ASP A 118 15.52 8.94 9.79
CA ASP A 118 14.08 8.61 9.62
C ASP A 118 13.28 9.70 8.88
N HIS A 119 13.97 10.49 8.05
CA HIS A 119 13.31 11.32 7.05
C HIS A 119 12.87 10.45 5.85
N GLU A 120 12.00 10.99 5.02
CA GLU A 120 11.61 10.34 3.78
C GLU A 120 11.44 11.37 2.67
N TYR A 121 11.84 10.97 1.46
CA TYR A 121 11.49 11.68 0.25
C TYR A 121 10.36 10.93 -0.44
N GLU A 122 9.25 11.61 -0.70
CA GLU A 122 8.06 10.99 -1.29
C GLU A 122 7.50 11.76 -2.49
N LYS A 123 6.83 11.01 -3.38
CA LYS A 123 6.03 11.59 -4.47
C LYS A 123 4.74 10.80 -4.62
N SER A 124 3.64 11.55 -4.67
CA SER A 124 2.28 11.01 -4.72
C SER A 124 1.65 11.25 -6.09
N ILE A 125 0.92 10.25 -6.59
CA ILE A 125 0.10 10.31 -7.80
C ILE A 125 -1.34 9.97 -7.40
N LYS A 126 -2.30 10.74 -7.91
CA LYS A 126 -3.72 10.55 -7.63
C LYS A 126 -4.47 10.15 -8.89
N ASP A 127 -5.49 9.32 -8.70
CA ASP A 127 -6.48 8.91 -9.70
C ASP A 127 -5.87 8.50 -11.05
N TYR A 128 -4.76 7.76 -11.01
CA TYR A 128 -4.10 7.29 -12.22
C TYR A 128 -4.70 5.97 -12.69
N LEU A 129 -5.18 5.96 -13.94
CA LEU A 129 -5.69 4.75 -14.58
C LEU A 129 -4.55 3.85 -15.05
N PHE A 130 -4.32 2.77 -14.31
CA PHE A 130 -3.45 1.69 -14.76
C PHE A 130 -4.21 0.74 -15.68
N LYS A 131 -3.56 0.32 -16.76
CA LYS A 131 -3.94 -0.83 -17.58
C LYS A 131 -2.93 -1.95 -17.35
N LYS A 132 -3.35 -3.20 -17.44
CA LYS A 132 -2.48 -4.36 -17.26
C LYS A 132 -1.24 -4.26 -18.16
N GLY A 133 -0.07 -4.43 -17.55
CA GLY A 133 1.21 -4.37 -18.25
C GLY A 133 1.70 -2.94 -18.55
N TYR A 134 0.98 -1.90 -18.13
CA TYR A 134 1.43 -0.53 -18.21
C TYR A 134 2.01 -0.05 -16.88
N SER A 135 2.89 0.94 -16.97
CA SER A 135 3.52 1.59 -15.83
C SER A 135 3.24 3.08 -15.78
N ARG A 136 3.28 3.63 -14.57
CA ARG A 136 3.37 5.07 -14.33
C ARG A 136 4.78 5.42 -13.89
N GLY A 137 5.43 6.27 -14.67
CA GLY A 137 6.71 6.87 -14.29
C GLY A 137 6.54 8.08 -13.38
N LEU A 138 7.41 8.14 -12.38
CA LEU A 138 7.68 9.28 -11.52
C LEU A 138 9.04 9.83 -11.93
N TYR A 139 9.06 10.53 -13.06
CA TYR A 139 10.27 11.14 -13.58
C TYR A 139 10.74 12.28 -12.68
N ASN A 140 12.05 12.52 -12.68
CA ASN A 140 12.73 13.47 -11.80
C ASN A 140 12.26 13.27 -10.36
N PHE A 141 12.43 12.05 -9.83
CA PHE A 141 11.98 11.72 -8.48
C PHE A 141 12.87 12.40 -7.45
N ILE A 142 14.17 12.10 -7.44
CA ILE A 142 15.15 12.73 -6.54
C ILE A 142 16.43 13.00 -7.32
N GLU A 143 17.13 14.08 -7.02
CA GLU A 143 18.44 14.37 -7.63
C GLU A 143 19.43 13.25 -7.32
N ILE A 144 20.25 12.89 -8.32
CA ILE A 144 21.30 11.87 -8.19
C ILE A 144 22.31 12.29 -7.11
N GLU A 145 22.67 13.57 -7.05
CA GLU A 145 23.59 14.08 -6.03
C GLU A 145 23.00 13.94 -4.63
N THR A 146 21.73 14.34 -4.45
CA THR A 146 21.03 14.20 -3.16
C THR A 146 20.87 12.73 -2.75
N MET A 147 20.54 11.84 -3.69
CA MET A 147 20.42 10.40 -3.43
C MET A 147 21.74 9.76 -2.97
N ASN A 148 22.85 10.19 -3.58
CA ASN A 148 24.18 9.64 -3.32
C ASN A 148 24.96 10.37 -2.22
N ASP A 149 24.45 11.48 -1.67
CA ASP A 149 25.07 12.17 -0.55
C ASP A 149 24.98 11.31 0.73
N PRO A 150 26.11 10.84 1.29
CA PRO A 150 26.11 10.01 2.49
C PRO A 150 25.50 10.70 3.71
N LYS A 151 25.43 12.04 3.73
CA LYS A 151 24.81 12.81 4.81
C LYS A 151 23.29 12.76 4.80
N LYS A 152 22.68 12.33 3.68
CA LYS A 152 21.22 12.23 3.51
C LYS A 152 20.66 10.86 3.88
N GLY A 153 21.51 9.84 4.05
CA GLY A 153 21.11 8.52 4.56
C GLY A 153 20.22 7.66 3.65
N TYR A 154 19.97 8.06 2.39
CA TYR A 154 19.15 7.28 1.47
C TYR A 154 19.83 5.97 1.02
N ILE A 155 21.16 5.95 0.96
CA ILE A 155 21.97 4.77 0.67
C ILE A 155 22.84 4.46 1.88
N VAL A 156 22.59 3.32 2.52
CA VAL A 156 23.36 2.81 3.66
C VAL A 156 23.80 1.39 3.35
N ASN A 157 25.08 1.08 3.55
CA ASN A 157 25.67 -0.22 3.20
C ASN A 157 25.37 -0.63 1.75
N ASP A 158 25.54 0.32 0.82
CA ASP A 158 25.22 0.16 -0.61
C ASP A 158 23.80 -0.36 -0.88
N SER A 159 22.85 -0.01 0.00
CA SER A 159 21.46 -0.45 -0.06
C SER A 159 20.49 0.71 0.13
N CYS A 160 19.36 0.68 -0.57
CA CYS A 160 18.30 1.69 -0.53
C CYS A 160 16.97 1.06 -0.10
N LEU A 161 16.19 1.76 0.73
CA LEU A 161 14.83 1.35 1.09
C LEU A 161 13.80 2.12 0.27
N LEU A 162 13.05 1.40 -0.55
CA LEU A 162 12.01 1.95 -1.40
C LEU A 162 10.63 1.42 -0.95
N GLN A 163 9.66 2.31 -0.78
CA GLN A 163 8.32 1.97 -0.35
C GLN A 163 7.31 2.38 -1.41
N LEU A 164 6.30 1.54 -1.62
CA LEU A 164 5.09 1.85 -2.38
C LEU A 164 3.89 1.74 -1.45
N GLU A 165 3.12 2.81 -1.31
CA GLU A 165 1.81 2.83 -0.65
C GLU A 165 0.72 3.02 -1.69
N ILE A 166 -0.30 2.16 -1.67
CA ILE A 166 -1.53 2.35 -2.43
C ILE A 166 -2.63 2.90 -1.51
N SER A 167 -2.94 4.19 -1.63
CA SER A 167 -3.89 4.85 -0.73
C SER A 167 -5.36 4.63 -1.13
N SER A 168 -5.62 4.37 -2.41
CA SER A 168 -6.94 4.06 -2.97
C SER A 168 -6.84 3.21 -4.23
N LEU A 169 -7.77 2.27 -4.42
CA LEU A 169 -8.02 1.57 -5.68
C LEU A 169 -9.51 1.57 -5.99
N LYS A 170 -9.85 1.83 -7.25
CA LYS A 170 -11.22 1.72 -7.77
C LYS A 170 -11.21 0.88 -9.05
N ASP A 171 -12.06 -0.13 -9.08
CA ASP A 171 -12.34 -0.87 -10.30
C ASP A 171 -13.05 0.07 -11.28
N VAL A 172 -12.63 0.06 -12.54
CA VAL A 172 -13.25 0.88 -13.57
C VAL A 172 -14.23 0.00 -14.34
N ALA A 173 -15.51 0.09 -13.97
CA ALA A 173 -16.61 -0.56 -14.67
C ALA A 173 -16.56 -0.23 -16.17
N GLU A 174 -16.92 -1.20 -17.00
CA GLU A 174 -17.00 -1.06 -18.47
C GLU A 174 -17.95 0.04 -18.91
#